data_AF-A0AAJ2J3B9-F1
#
_entry.id   AF-A0AAJ2J3B9-F1
#
_cell.length_a   1.000
_cell.length_b   1.000
_cell.length_c   1.000
_cell.angle_alpha   90.00
_cell.angle_beta   90.00
_cell.angle_gamma   90.00
#
_symmetry.space_group_name_H-M   'P 1'
#
loop_
_entity.id
_entity.type
_entity.pdbx_description
1 polymer ?
#
loop_
_entity_poly.entity_id
_entity_poly.type
_entity_poly.pdbx_seq_one_letter_code
_entity_poly.pdbx_strand_id
1 'polypeptide(L)'
;MNSEMRIKWFMYTVCIGLLPISLRFLLTVLGADIPSVSISDVIAFGFVLHISMLNEIEHVIGQKVWKTTINGISIVAIFAYGAFSCALMMHESGVKLDMDAFENIAFLAAVVSFLISLSVFCRPNQISGVENAY
;
A
#
# COMPACT_ATOMS: atom_id res chain seq x y z
N MET A 1 0.17 20.59 -0.06
CA MET A 1 -0.05 19.91 1.22
C MET A 1 1.02 20.49 2.11
N ASN A 2 0.66 21.14 3.23
CA ASN A 2 1.66 21.69 4.15
C ASN A 2 2.56 20.53 4.57
N SER A 3 3.89 20.74 4.60
CA SER A 3 4.88 19.68 4.81
C SER A 3 4.55 18.74 5.97
N GLU A 4 3.94 19.26 7.03
CA GLU A 4 3.50 18.50 8.20
C GLU A 4 2.37 17.50 7.94
N MET A 5 1.33 17.90 7.19
CA MET A 5 0.23 16.99 6.84
C MET A 5 0.70 15.89 5.90
N ARG A 6 1.66 16.22 5.01
CA ARG A 6 2.35 15.24 4.17
C ARG A 6 2.97 14.17 5.06
N ILE A 7 3.85 14.59 5.95
CA ILE A 7 4.63 13.69 6.78
C ILE A 7 3.71 12.81 7.64
N LYS A 8 2.62 13.36 8.19
CA LYS A 8 1.63 12.57 8.94
C LYS A 8 0.99 11.47 8.08
N TRP A 9 0.51 11.81 6.89
CA TRP A 9 -0.10 10.82 5.99
C TRP A 9 0.89 9.73 5.57
N PHE A 10 2.12 10.13 5.20
CA PHE A 10 3.16 9.19 4.82
C PHE A 10 3.53 8.26 5.98
N MET A 11 3.70 8.82 7.18
CA MET A 11 3.97 8.04 8.39
C MET A 11 2.82 7.07 8.68
N TYR A 12 1.57 7.51 8.67
CA TYR A 12 0.44 6.60 8.95
C TYR A 12 0.35 5.50 7.90
N THR A 13 0.42 5.84 6.61
CA THR A 13 0.27 4.87 5.53
C THR A 13 1.43 3.88 5.49
N VAL A 14 2.67 4.38 5.56
CA VAL A 14 3.87 3.55 5.40
C VAL A 14 4.20 2.79 6.68
N CYS A 15 4.09 3.39 7.87
CA CYS A 15 4.34 2.67 9.11
C CYS A 15 3.26 1.62 9.38
N ILE A 16 1.97 1.90 9.11
CA ILE A 16 0.91 0.89 9.27
C ILE A 16 1.08 -0.22 8.23
N GLY A 17 1.41 0.12 6.99
CA GLY A 17 1.63 -0.87 5.94
C GLY A 17 2.85 -1.76 6.18
N LEU A 18 3.94 -1.20 6.73
CA LEU A 18 5.16 -1.94 7.05
C LEU A 18 5.09 -2.71 8.37
N LEU A 19 4.05 -2.48 9.18
CA LEU A 19 3.88 -3.14 10.47
C LEU A 19 3.99 -4.68 10.40
N PRO A 20 3.26 -5.40 9.52
CA PRO A 20 3.38 -6.87 9.44
C PRO A 20 4.80 -7.33 9.07
N ILE A 21 5.44 -6.67 8.10
CA ILE A 21 6.82 -6.97 7.68
C ILE A 21 7.80 -6.74 8.84
N SER A 22 7.64 -5.62 9.56
CA SER A 22 8.51 -5.24 10.68
C SER A 22 8.38 -6.20 11.86
N LEU A 23 7.16 -6.66 12.16
CA LEU A 23 6.91 -7.63 13.21
C LEU A 23 7.50 -9.00 12.87
N ARG A 24 7.34 -9.48 11.63
CA ARG A 24 7.95 -10.75 11.19
C ARG A 24 9.47 -10.68 11.23
N PHE A 25 10.06 -9.58 10.76
CA PHE A 25 11.50 -9.35 10.86
C PHE A 25 11.98 -9.40 12.31
N LEU A 26 11.28 -8.74 13.23
CA LEU A 26 11.60 -8.79 14.67
C LEU A 26 11.54 -10.22 15.21
N LEU A 27 10.53 -11.00 14.85
CA LEU A 27 10.40 -12.40 15.27
C LEU A 27 11.54 -13.27 14.75
N THR A 28 11.96 -13.10 13.48
CA THR A 28 13.14 -13.81 12.96
C THR A 28 14.41 -13.44 13.72
N VAL A 29 14.62 -12.16 14.05
CA VAL A 29 15.77 -11.71 14.86
C VAL A 29 15.75 -12.30 16.27
N LEU A 30 14.57 -12.54 16.83
CA LEU A 30 14.37 -13.21 18.13
C LEU A 30 14.51 -14.74 18.06
N GLY A 31 14.80 -15.31 16.89
CA GLY A 31 15.07 -16.74 16.72
C GLY A 31 13.87 -17.58 16.29
N ALA A 32 12.78 -16.98 15.81
CA ALA A 32 11.68 -17.72 15.20
C ALA A 32 12.09 -18.29 13.83
N ASP A 33 11.81 -19.57 13.60
CA ASP A 33 12.03 -20.25 12.31
C ASP A 33 10.91 -19.94 11.32
N ILE A 34 10.84 -18.68 10.91
CA ILE A 34 9.89 -18.17 9.92
C ILE A 34 10.62 -17.30 8.88
N PRO A 35 10.12 -17.26 7.63
CA PRO A 35 10.63 -16.32 6.63
C PRO A 35 10.53 -14.87 7.13
N SER A 36 11.58 -14.08 6.93
CA SER A 36 11.62 -12.67 7.38
C SER A 36 10.60 -11.78 6.67
N VAL A 37 10.19 -12.16 5.46
CA VAL A 37 9.10 -11.55 4.69
C VAL A 37 8.31 -12.69 4.07
N SER A 38 6.99 -12.63 4.10
CA SER A 38 6.17 -13.52 3.26
C SER A 38 5.22 -12.72 2.35
N ILE A 39 4.74 -13.41 1.32
CA ILE A 39 3.79 -12.89 0.34
C ILE A 39 2.58 -12.24 1.01
N SER A 40 2.09 -12.83 2.11
CA SER A 40 0.93 -12.27 2.81
C SER A 40 1.21 -10.87 3.35
N ASP A 41 2.44 -10.57 3.77
CA ASP A 41 2.82 -9.23 4.24
C ASP A 41 2.89 -8.24 3.08
N VAL A 42 3.41 -8.68 1.93
CA VAL A 42 3.51 -7.87 0.70
C VAL A 42 2.12 -7.52 0.18
N ILE A 43 1.19 -8.47 0.20
CA ILE A 43 -0.20 -8.24 -0.19
C ILE A 43 -0.88 -7.28 0.79
N ALA A 44 -0.72 -7.49 2.10
CA ALA A 44 -1.25 -6.60 3.12
C ALA A 44 -0.71 -5.16 2.98
N PHE A 45 0.58 -5.01 2.71
CA PHE A 45 1.20 -3.72 2.42
C PHE A 45 0.56 -3.02 1.22
N GLY A 46 0.34 -3.77 0.13
CA GLY A 46 -0.36 -3.27 -1.07
C GLY A 46 -1.77 -2.75 -0.77
N PHE A 47 -2.56 -3.49 0.02
CA PHE A 47 -3.87 -3.04 0.46
C PHE A 47 -3.81 -1.74 1.27
N VAL A 48 -2.94 -1.68 2.28
CA VAL A 48 -2.82 -0.51 3.15
C VAL A 48 -2.42 0.73 2.33
N LEU A 49 -1.50 0.59 1.37
CA LEU A 49 -1.11 1.69 0.48
C LEU A 49 -2.30 2.27 -0.28
N HIS A 50 -3.09 1.42 -0.95
CA HIS A 50 -4.19 1.90 -1.80
C HIS A 50 -5.42 2.34 -1.02
N ILE A 51 -5.73 1.71 0.11
CA ILE A 51 -6.82 2.15 1.00
C ILE A 51 -6.50 3.52 1.61
N SER A 52 -5.27 3.71 2.10
CA SER A 52 -4.84 5.00 2.65
C SER A 52 -4.78 6.10 1.58
N MET A 53 -4.45 5.71 0.33
CA MET A 53 -4.49 6.62 -0.82
C MET A 53 -5.91 7.12 -1.10
N LEU A 54 -6.89 6.21 -1.18
CA LEU A 54 -8.29 6.56 -1.39
C LEU A 54 -8.79 7.51 -0.29
N ASN A 55 -8.47 7.19 0.97
CA ASN A 55 -8.88 8.01 2.11
C ASN A 55 -8.32 9.44 2.02
N GLU A 56 -7.06 9.60 1.63
CA GLU A 56 -6.43 10.92 1.59
C GLU A 56 -6.86 11.74 0.38
N ILE A 57 -6.91 11.11 -0.78
CA ILE A 57 -7.32 11.79 -2.01
C ILE A 57 -8.76 12.29 -1.93
N GLU A 58 -9.60 11.67 -1.10
CA GLU A 58 -10.96 12.16 -0.86
C GLU A 58 -10.97 13.59 -0.32
N HIS A 59 -9.98 13.96 0.51
CA HIS A 59 -9.86 15.27 1.16
C HIS A 59 -9.08 16.31 0.32
N VAL A 60 -8.58 15.93 -0.86
CA VAL A 60 -7.88 16.86 -1.77
C VAL A 60 -8.90 17.75 -2.50
N ILE A 61 -8.69 19.07 -2.45
CA ILE A 61 -9.48 20.06 -3.19
C ILE A 61 -8.84 20.34 -4.55
N GLY A 62 -9.69 20.48 -5.57
CA GLY A 62 -9.28 20.81 -6.93
C GLY A 62 -8.89 19.57 -7.75
N GLN A 63 -8.47 19.79 -9.01
CA GLN A 63 -7.93 18.74 -9.89
C GLN A 63 -8.80 17.47 -10.01
N LYS A 64 -10.10 17.64 -10.26
CA LYS A 64 -11.11 16.55 -10.31
C LYS A 64 -10.66 15.35 -11.15
N VAL A 65 -10.10 15.58 -12.35
CA VAL A 65 -9.66 14.51 -13.26
C VAL A 65 -8.55 13.66 -12.61
N TRP A 66 -7.54 14.31 -12.03
CA TRP A 66 -6.42 13.62 -11.38
C TRP A 66 -6.89 12.80 -10.17
N LYS A 67 -7.77 13.38 -9.34
CA LYS A 67 -8.43 12.69 -8.22
C LYS A 67 -9.16 11.43 -8.71
N THR A 68 -9.98 11.55 -9.74
CA THR A 68 -10.70 10.40 -10.33
C THR A 68 -9.74 9.33 -10.86
N THR A 69 -8.65 9.74 -11.55
CA THR A 69 -7.67 8.79 -12.08
C THR A 69 -6.98 8.00 -10.97
N ILE A 70 -6.48 8.66 -9.92
CA ILE A 70 -5.81 7.95 -8.83
C ILE A 70 -6.79 7.09 -8.05
N ASN A 71 -8.01 7.55 -7.78
CA ASN A 71 -9.03 6.72 -7.14
C ASN A 71 -9.32 5.45 -7.98
N GLY A 72 -9.42 5.59 -9.30
CA GLY A 72 -9.58 4.45 -10.19
C GLY A 72 -8.40 3.48 -10.12
N ILE A 73 -7.16 4.00 -10.17
CA ILE A 73 -5.94 3.19 -10.04
C ILE A 73 -5.92 2.43 -8.70
N SER A 74 -6.25 3.11 -7.60
CA SER A 74 -6.27 2.49 -6.27
C SER A 74 -7.33 1.41 -6.15
N ILE A 75 -8.53 1.61 -6.70
CA ILE A 75 -9.58 0.57 -6.71
C ILE A 75 -9.11 -0.65 -7.52
N VAL A 76 -8.58 -0.45 -8.72
CA VAL A 76 -8.07 -1.53 -9.57
C VAL A 76 -6.95 -2.30 -8.86
N ALA A 77 -6.04 -1.59 -8.21
CA ALA A 77 -4.96 -2.22 -7.46
C ALA A 77 -5.47 -3.01 -6.26
N ILE A 78 -6.45 -2.50 -5.50
CA ILE A 78 -7.11 -3.26 -4.41
C ILE A 78 -7.70 -4.56 -4.96
N PHE A 79 -8.38 -4.52 -6.09
CA PHE A 79 -8.87 -5.74 -6.75
C PHE A 79 -7.74 -6.70 -7.13
N ALA A 80 -6.63 -6.20 -7.65
CA ALA A 80 -5.46 -7.02 -7.99
C ALA A 80 -4.83 -7.67 -6.74
N TYR A 81 -4.68 -6.95 -5.63
CA TYR A 81 -4.23 -7.53 -4.36
C TYR A 81 -5.25 -8.53 -3.79
N GLY A 82 -6.55 -8.32 -4.01
CA GLY A 82 -7.58 -9.31 -3.71
C GLY A 82 -7.42 -10.60 -4.52
N ALA A 83 -7.07 -10.49 -5.80
CA ALA A 83 -6.75 -11.65 -6.62
C ALA A 83 -5.48 -12.37 -6.13
N PHE A 84 -4.45 -11.64 -5.68
CA PHE A 84 -3.28 -12.23 -5.05
C PHE A 84 -3.61 -12.96 -3.75
N SER A 85 -4.45 -12.38 -2.88
CA SER A 85 -4.94 -13.08 -1.68
C SER A 85 -5.67 -14.37 -2.03
N CYS A 86 -6.54 -14.34 -3.04
CA CYS A 86 -7.25 -15.54 -3.51
C CYS A 86 -6.28 -16.61 -4.03
N ALA A 87 -5.30 -16.23 -4.86
CA ALA A 87 -4.28 -17.14 -5.37
C ALA A 87 -3.46 -17.78 -4.25
N LEU A 88 -3.07 -16.99 -3.23
CA LEU A 88 -2.37 -17.49 -2.05
C LEU A 88 -3.23 -18.50 -1.26
N MET A 89 -4.51 -18.20 -1.05
CA MET A 89 -5.44 -19.14 -0.38
C MET A 89 -5.64 -20.44 -1.18
N MET A 90 -5.68 -20.36 -2.52
CA MET A 90 -5.76 -21.56 -3.38
C MET A 90 -4.52 -22.43 -3.24
N HIS A 91 -3.33 -21.81 -3.21
CA HIS A 91 -2.08 -22.52 -2.96
C HIS A 91 -2.09 -23.21 -1.58
N GLU A 92 -2.49 -22.49 -0.53
CA GLU A 92 -2.62 -23.03 0.83
C GLU A 92 -3.64 -24.18 0.91
N SER A 93 -4.65 -24.19 0.03
CA SER A 93 -5.64 -25.27 -0.09
C SER A 93 -5.14 -26.50 -0.88
N GLY A 94 -3.90 -26.50 -1.35
CA GLY A 94 -3.27 -27.62 -2.06
C GLY A 94 -3.28 -27.53 -3.59
N VAL A 95 -3.72 -26.40 -4.16
CA VAL A 95 -3.58 -26.16 -5.61
C VAL A 95 -2.12 -25.87 -5.94
N LYS A 96 -1.55 -26.57 -6.92
CA LYS A 96 -0.18 -26.32 -7.37
C LYS A 96 -0.09 -24.98 -8.11
N LEU A 97 0.56 -24.01 -7.48
CA LEU A 97 0.96 -22.74 -8.08
C LEU A 97 2.49 -22.63 -8.00
N ASP A 98 3.09 -22.02 -9.02
CA ASP A 98 4.49 -21.65 -8.99
C ASP A 98 4.67 -20.44 -8.06
N MET A 99 5.11 -20.71 -6.83
CA MET A 99 5.23 -19.69 -5.79
C MET A 99 6.39 -18.74 -6.04
N ASP A 100 7.46 -19.18 -6.71
CA ASP A 100 8.61 -18.32 -7.02
C ASP A 100 8.21 -17.23 -8.02
N ALA A 101 7.47 -17.61 -9.08
CA ALA A 101 6.95 -16.65 -10.04
C ALA A 101 5.91 -15.71 -9.40
N PHE A 102 5.04 -16.25 -8.55
CA PHE A 102 4.00 -15.49 -7.87
C PHE A 102 4.58 -14.47 -6.87
N GLU A 103 5.59 -14.86 -6.10
CA GLU A 103 6.35 -13.97 -5.21
C GLU A 103 6.91 -12.77 -5.96
N ASN A 104 7.63 -13.02 -7.06
CA ASN A 104 8.25 -11.97 -7.85
C ASN A 104 7.23 -10.98 -8.41
N ILE A 105 6.07 -11.47 -8.87
CA ILE A 105 4.99 -10.61 -9.37
C ILE A 105 4.37 -9.77 -8.23
N ALA A 106 4.11 -10.38 -7.07
CA ALA A 106 3.56 -9.68 -5.92
C ALA A 106 4.52 -8.60 -5.40
N PHE A 107 5.82 -8.90 -5.32
CA PHE A 107 6.85 -7.93 -4.95
C PHE A 107 6.96 -6.79 -5.95
N LEU A 108 7.00 -7.10 -7.25
CA LEU A 108 7.04 -6.07 -8.30
C LEU A 108 5.81 -5.17 -8.23
N ALA A 109 4.62 -5.75 -8.06
CA ALA A 109 3.38 -5.00 -7.89
C ALA A 109 3.42 -4.09 -6.66
N ALA A 110 3.98 -4.56 -5.54
CA ALA A 110 4.13 -3.76 -4.32
C ALA A 110 5.09 -2.58 -4.51
N VAL A 111 6.21 -2.79 -5.21
CA VAL A 111 7.16 -1.72 -5.56
C VAL A 111 6.48 -0.69 -6.45
N VAL A 112 5.75 -1.11 -7.49
CA VAL A 112 5.02 -0.19 -8.38
C VAL A 112 3.95 0.59 -7.60
N SER A 113 3.17 -0.07 -6.74
CA SER A 113 2.19 0.60 -5.87
C SER A 113 2.84 1.63 -4.96
N PHE A 114 4.00 1.31 -4.39
CA PHE A 114 4.74 2.22 -3.54
C PHE A 114 5.24 3.44 -4.32
N LEU A 115 5.75 3.25 -5.54
CA LEU A 115 6.17 4.36 -6.41
C LEU A 115 5.01 5.26 -6.83
N ILE A 116 3.84 4.69 -7.12
CA ILE A 116 2.61 5.46 -7.36
C ILE A 116 2.26 6.27 -6.11
N SER A 117 2.32 5.63 -4.94
CA SER A 117 2.03 6.29 -3.67
C SER A 117 2.97 7.46 -3.37
N LEU A 118 4.27 7.27 -3.61
CA LEU A 118 5.28 8.32 -3.54
C LEU A 118 5.05 9.43 -4.57
N SER A 119 4.60 9.09 -5.77
CA SER A 119 4.33 10.08 -6.82
C SER A 119 3.16 10.99 -6.42
N VAL A 120 2.12 10.41 -5.82
CA VAL A 120 1.00 11.18 -5.24
C VAL A 120 1.49 12.04 -4.08
N PHE A 121 2.32 11.48 -3.21
CA PHE A 121 2.90 12.18 -2.08
C PHE A 121 3.75 13.40 -2.46
N CYS A 122 4.57 13.25 -3.49
CA CYS A 122 5.48 14.28 -3.98
C CYS A 122 4.76 15.39 -4.74
N ARG A 123 3.53 15.14 -5.22
CA ARG A 123 2.72 16.15 -5.90
C ARG A 123 2.17 17.19 -4.90
N PRO A 124 2.28 18.49 -5.20
CA PRO A 124 1.68 19.52 -4.37
C PRO A 124 0.14 19.52 -4.49
N ASN A 125 -0.54 18.98 -3.47
CA ASN A 125 -2.01 18.91 -3.41
C ASN A 125 -2.61 19.88 -2.38
N GLN A 126 -3.69 20.59 -2.69
CA GLN A 126 -4.43 21.41 -1.71
C GLN A 126 -5.44 20.51 -0.95
N ILE A 127 -5.56 20.64 0.37
CA ILE A 127 -6.43 19.78 1.20
C ILE A 127 -7.53 20.63 1.82
N SER A 128 -8.76 20.13 1.89
CA SER A 128 -9.87 20.77 2.60
C SER A 128 -9.63 20.71 4.11
N GLY A 129 -9.40 21.86 4.72
CA GLY A 129 -9.15 21.99 6.16
C GLY A 129 -8.05 22.97 6.55
N VAL A 130 -7.27 23.48 5.59
CA VAL A 130 -6.45 24.68 5.81
C VAL A 130 -7.35 25.89 5.58
N GLU A 131 -8.21 26.17 6.57
CA GLU A 131 -8.81 27.48 6.69
C GLU A 131 -7.67 28.49 6.85
N ASN A 132 -7.77 29.61 6.14
CA ASN A 132 -6.79 30.68 6.16
C ASN A 132 -6.55 31.14 7.61
N ALA A 133 -5.45 30.69 8.21
CA ALA A 133 -4.88 31.37 9.35
C ALA A 133 -4.04 32.54 8.81
N TYR A 134 -4.73 33.68 8.70
CA TYR A 134 -4.28 35.05 8.38
C TYR A 134 -4.09 35.40 6.90
#